data_AF-A0A7X0MUC3-F1
#
_entry.id   AF-A0A7X0MUC3-F1
#
_cell.length_a   1.000
_cell.length_b   1.000
_cell.length_c   1.000
_cell.angle_alpha   90.00
_cell.angle_beta   90.00
_cell.angle_gamma   90.00
#
_symmetry.space_group_name_H-M   'P 1'
#
loop_
_entity.id
_entity.type
_entity.pdbx_description
1 polymer ?
#
loop_
_entity_poly.entity_id
_entity_poly.type
_entity_poly.pdbx_seq_one_letter_code
_entity_poly.pdbx_strand_id
1 'polypeptide(L)' 'MKALSTQPRKGESGRIPPRSERCFKSGDYWYYSTREQIDIGPFDDIDQAVAGVDAFVEFVCEKPTFSDTLKRYKSAA' A
#
# COMPACT_ATOMS: atom_id res chain seq x y z
N MET A 1 16.06 1.94 -1.53
CA MET A 1 14.72 2.58 -1.57
C MET A 1 14.73 3.65 -2.64
N LYS A 2 14.06 3.45 -3.77
CA LYS A 2 13.86 4.53 -4.76
C LYS A 2 12.80 5.48 -4.21
N ALA A 3 13.13 6.76 -4.09
CA ALA A 3 12.14 7.78 -3.78
C ALA A 3 11.24 7.96 -5.01
N LEU A 4 9.94 7.70 -4.86
CA LEU A 4 8.96 7.95 -5.92
C LEU A 4 8.43 9.37 -5.86
N SER A 5 8.29 9.99 -7.03
CA SER A 5 7.72 11.31 -7.37
C SER A 5 7.68 12.36 -6.26
N THR A 6 8.38 13.47 -6.48
CA THR A 6 8.35 14.67 -5.61
C THR A 6 7.20 15.61 -5.92
N GLN A 7 6.21 15.21 -6.74
CA GLN A 7 5.07 16.06 -7.09
C GLN A 7 3.85 15.80 -6.18
N PRO A 8 3.11 16.82 -5.75
CA PRO A 8 1.89 16.64 -4.97
C PRO A 8 0.82 15.91 -5.79
N ARG A 9 0.09 14.97 -5.18
CA ARG A 9 -1.10 14.38 -5.82
C ARG A 9 -2.23 15.41 -5.86
N LYS A 10 -3.21 15.21 -6.74
CA LYS A 10 -4.40 16.08 -6.81
C LYS A 10 -5.05 16.17 -5.42
N GLY A 11 -5.16 17.39 -4.89
CA GLY A 11 -5.73 17.67 -3.57
C GLY A 11 -4.73 17.64 -2.39
N GLU A 12 -3.46 17.26 -2.61
CA GLU A 12 -2.41 17.42 -1.60
C GLU A 12 -1.89 18.87 -1.60
N SER A 13 -1.75 19.47 -0.42
CA SER A 13 -1.16 20.79 -0.21
C SER A 13 -0.08 20.72 0.87
N GLY A 14 0.98 21.52 0.75
CA GLY A 14 2.06 21.59 1.74
C GLY A 14 3.18 20.56 1.53
N ARG A 15 3.86 20.18 2.61
CA ARG A 15 5.05 19.33 2.55
C ARG A 15 4.67 17.91 2.13
N ILE A 16 5.22 17.46 1.01
CA ILE A 16 5.02 16.11 0.49
C ILE A 16 5.69 15.11 1.45
N PRO A 17 4.95 14.14 2.01
CA PRO A 17 5.55 13.13 2.86
C PRO A 17 6.48 12.23 2.03
N PRO A 18 7.55 11.67 2.62
CA PRO A 18 8.39 10.70 1.94
C PRO A 18 7.55 9.54 1.42
N ARG A 19 7.76 9.17 0.15
CA ARG A 19 7.04 8.10 -0.53
C ARG A 19 8.02 6.97 -0.84
N SER A 20 7.65 5.75 -0.48
CA SER A 20 8.36 4.53 -0.89
C SER A 20 7.56 3.80 -1.95
N GLU A 21 8.24 2.95 -2.73
CA GLU A 21 7.57 1.87 -3.48
C GLU A 21 6.74 1.05 -2.49
N ARG A 22 5.48 0.78 -2.85
CA ARG A 22 4.58 -0.02 -2.01
C ARG A 22 4.84 -1.51 -2.20
N CYS A 23 5.23 -1.93 -3.40
CA CYS A 23 5.57 -3.31 -3.68
C CYS A 23 7.04 -3.58 -3.32
N PHE A 24 7.32 -4.71 -2.69
CA PHE A 24 8.67 -5.12 -2.32
C PHE A 24 8.79 -6.64 -2.36
N LYS A 25 10.03 -7.15 -2.52
CA LYS A 25 10.33 -8.58 -2.49
C LYS A 25 10.85 -8.98 -1.11
N SER A 26 10.32 -10.07 -0.56
CA SER A 26 10.83 -10.71 0.66
C SER A 26 10.94 -12.21 0.43
N GLY A 27 12.16 -12.74 0.54
CA GLY A 27 12.46 -14.11 0.08
C GLY A 27 12.21 -14.25 -1.43
N ASP A 28 11.45 -15.28 -1.80
CA ASP A 28 11.07 -15.55 -3.19
C ASP A 28 9.75 -14.89 -3.62
N TYR A 29 9.04 -14.27 -2.68
CA TYR A 29 7.70 -13.74 -2.90
C TYR A 29 7.67 -12.22 -2.91
N TRP A 30 6.64 -11.69 -3.56
CA TRP A 30 6.31 -10.28 -3.62
C TRP A 30 5.20 -9.94 -2.64
N TYR A 31 5.27 -8.71 -2.13
CA TYR A 31 4.33 -8.16 -1.18
C TYR A 31 4.07 -6.70 -1.52
N TYR A 32 3.01 -6.12 -0.97
CA TYR A 32 2.88 -4.67 -0.89
C TYR A 32 2.41 -4.16 0.47
N SER A 33 2.89 -2.98 0.88
CA SER A 33 2.49 -2.36 2.15
C SER A 33 1.33 -1.37 1.98
N THR A 34 0.31 -1.53 2.83
CA THR A 34 -0.80 -0.57 2.97
C THR A 34 -0.37 0.68 3.77
N ARG A 35 -1.22 1.72 3.81
CA ARG A 35 -0.92 2.93 4.62
C ARG A 35 -0.97 2.63 6.11
N GLU A 36 -1.70 1.60 6.47
CA GLU A 36 -1.91 1.07 7.80
C GLU A 36 -0.74 0.19 8.27
N GLN A 37 0.32 0.06 7.45
CA GLN A 37 1.51 -0.75 7.72
C GLN A 37 1.21 -2.25 7.83
N ILE A 38 0.29 -2.72 6.98
CA ILE A 38 0.04 -4.14 6.78
C ILE A 38 0.66 -4.53 5.45
N ASP A 39 1.45 -5.59 5.47
CA ASP A 39 2.02 -6.18 4.26
C ASP A 39 1.07 -7.24 3.73
N ILE A 40 0.70 -7.11 2.45
CA ILE A 40 -0.22 -8.01 1.76
C ILE A 40 0.58 -8.84 0.75
N GLY A 41 0.35 -10.14 0.78
CA GLY A 41 1.03 -11.16 -0.03
C GLY A 41 0.92 -12.52 0.69
N PRO A 42 1.71 -13.53 0.29
CA PRO A 42 2.69 -13.51 -0.79
C PRO A 42 2.06 -13.51 -2.19
N PHE A 43 2.77 -12.94 -3.16
CA PHE A 43 2.52 -13.06 -4.60
C PHE A 43 3.74 -13.69 -5.27
N ASP A 44 3.54 -14.42 -6.37
CA ASP A 44 4.63 -15.11 -7.06
C ASP A 44 5.49 -14.15 -7.90
N ASP A 45 4.89 -13.07 -8.39
CA ASP A 45 5.55 -12.07 -9.24
C ASP A 45 5.12 -10.63 -8.89
N ILE A 46 5.89 -9.66 -9.41
CA ILE A 46 5.65 -8.24 -9.15
C ILE A 46 4.36 -7.73 -9.79
N ASP A 47 3.94 -8.29 -10.93
CA ASP A 47 2.76 -7.84 -11.67
C ASP A 47 1.49 -8.22 -10.89
N GLN A 48 1.46 -9.40 -10.26
CA GLN A 48 0.42 -9.80 -9.32
C GLN A 48 0.35 -8.86 -8.10
N ALA A 49 1.48 -8.52 -7.51
CA ALA A 49 1.51 -7.59 -6.38
C ALA A 49 0.98 -6.20 -6.78
N VAL A 50 1.36 -5.71 -7.97
CA VAL A 50 0.85 -4.43 -8.52
C VAL A 50 -0.66 -4.50 -8.79
N ALA A 51 -1.15 -5.56 -9.44
CA ALA A 51 -2.59 -5.76 -9.66
C ALA A 51 -3.36 -5.83 -8.34
N GLY A 52 -2.77 -6.45 -7.31
CA GLY A 52 -3.31 -6.50 -5.96
C GLY A 52 -3.43 -5.11 -5.30
N VAL A 53 -2.49 -4.19 -5.56
CA VAL A 53 -2.59 -2.80 -5.07
C VAL A 53 -3.81 -2.11 -5.68
N ASP A 54 -4.01 -2.22 -6.99
CA ASP A 54 -5.11 -1.54 -7.68
C ASP A 54 -6.47 -2.06 -7.20
N ALA A 55 -6.63 -3.38 -7.11
CA ALA A 55 -7.84 -4.02 -6.59
C ALA A 55 -8.12 -3.62 -5.13
N PHE A 56 -7.08 -3.53 -4.30
CA PHE A 56 -7.22 -3.10 -2.91
C PHE A 56 -7.63 -1.63 -2.80
N VAL A 57 -7.05 -0.74 -3.62
CA VAL A 57 -7.43 0.68 -3.63
C VAL A 57 -8.90 0.84 -4.03
N GLU A 58 -9.34 0.14 -5.08
CA GLU A 58 -10.74 0.14 -5.50
C GLU A 58 -11.67 -0.30 -4.36
N PHE A 59 -11.36 -1.43 -3.72
CA PHE A 59 -12.12 -1.96 -2.59
C PHE A 59 -12.22 -0.98 -1.41
N VAL A 60 -11.12 -0.32 -1.04
CA VAL A 60 -11.11 0.67 0.05
C VAL A 60 -11.87 1.94 -0.32
N CYS A 61 -11.82 2.36 -1.60
CA CYS A 61 -12.62 3.47 -2.09
C CYS A 61 -14.13 3.18 -2.02
N GLU A 62 -14.54 1.95 -2.31
CA GLU A 62 -15.94 1.51 -2.15
C GLU A 62 -16.34 1.36 -0.67
N LYS A 63 -15.40 0.94 0.18
CA LYS A 63 -15.65 0.64 1.60
C LYS A 63 -14.71 1.46 2.49
N PRO A 64 -14.95 2.78 2.65
CA PRO A 64 -14.05 3.66 3.40
C PRO A 64 -13.88 3.27 4.88
N THR A 65 -14.85 2.57 5.48
CA THR A 65 -14.76 2.04 6.84
C THR A 65 -13.77 0.88 6.98
N PHE A 66 -13.33 0.26 5.88
CA PHE A 66 -12.40 -0.85 5.90
C PHE A 66 -10.99 -0.45 6.39
N SER A 67 -10.56 0.80 6.15
CA SER A 67 -9.30 1.31 6.71
C SER A 67 -9.27 1.22 8.24
N ASP A 68 -10.39 1.44 8.92
CA ASP A 68 -10.45 1.32 10.38
C ASP A 68 -10.34 -0.13 10.85
N THR A 69 -10.85 -1.08 10.06
CA THR A 69 -10.66 -2.52 10.32
C THR A 69 -9.17 -2.90 10.22
N LEU A 70 -8.46 -2.40 9.21
CA LEU A 70 -7.02 -2.64 9.07
C LEU A 70 -6.20 -2.10 10.25
N LYS A 71 -6.55 -0.91 10.76
CA LYS A 71 -5.91 -0.36 11.97
C LYS A 71 -6.07 -1.28 13.18
N ARG A 72 -7.23 -1.95 13.32
CA ARG A 72 -7.48 -2.89 14.43
C ARG A 72 -6.62 -4.15 14.33
N TYR A 73 -6.47 -4.70 13.12
CA TYR A 73 -5.59 -5.87 12.90
C TYR A 73 -4.15 -5.59 13.32
N LYS A 74 -3.64 -4.39 13.04
CA LYS A 74 -2.31 -3.99 13.52
C LYS A 74 -2.20 -3.95 15.05
N SER A 75 -3.21 -3.43 15.75
CA SER A 75 -3.16 -3.33 17.21
C SER A 75 -3.24 -4.68 17.95
N ALA A 76 -3.59 -5.75 17.23
CA ALA A 76 -3.77 -7.09 17.79
C ALA A 76 -2.61 -8.06 17.49
N ALA A 77 -1.61 -7.63 16.72
CA ALA A 77 -0.42 -8.39 16.35
C ALA A 77 0.83 -7.85 17.08
#